data_AF-A0A661VUU2-F1
#
_entry.id   AF-A0A661VUU2-F1
#
_cell.length_a   1.000
_cell.length_b   1.000
_cell.length_c   1.000
_cell.angle_alpha   90.00
_cell.angle_beta   90.00
_cell.angle_gamma   90.00
#
_symmetry.space_group_name_H-M   'P 1'
#
loop_
_entity.id
_entity.type
_entity.pdbx_description
1 polymer ?
#
loop_
_entity_poly.entity_id
_entity_poly.type
_entity_poly.pdbx_seq_one_letter_code
_entity_poly.pdbx_strand_id
1 'polypeptide(L)'
;MFEQHADLMESADFDFEMAGARMMGRDMAKIMSLQTKTTVLEILDRYTDPDGNDRLTQSITRWLPGKNYEKAMNLLINLKAGILDK
;
A
#
# COMPACT_ATOMS: atom_id res chain seq x y z
N MET A 1 21.66 -12.28 22.29
CA MET A 1 21.35 -10.92 21.80
C MET A 1 20.31 -11.00 20.67
N PHE A 2 19.11 -11.49 20.99
CA PHE A 2 17.95 -11.57 20.06
C PHE A 2 16.63 -11.36 20.84
N GLU A 3 16.66 -10.61 21.95
CA GLU A 3 15.53 -10.53 22.90
C GLU A 3 15.00 -9.10 23.12
N GLN A 4 15.45 -8.10 22.36
CA GLN A 4 15.04 -6.70 22.60
C GLN A 4 13.92 -6.19 21.67
N HIS A 5 13.37 -7.01 20.78
CA HIS A 5 12.31 -6.59 19.85
C HIS A 5 11.11 -7.55 19.75
N ALA A 6 11.03 -8.59 20.60
CA ALA A 6 9.90 -9.53 20.60
C ALA A 6 8.57 -8.85 20.99
N ASP A 7 8.63 -7.88 21.91
CA ASP A 7 7.46 -7.13 22.39
C ASP A 7 6.76 -6.30 21.30
N LEU A 8 7.50 -5.91 20.24
CA LEU A 8 6.92 -5.19 19.10
C LEU A 8 6.22 -6.13 18.11
N MET A 9 6.60 -7.41 18.07
CA MET A 9 5.97 -8.43 17.22
C MET A 9 4.69 -9.01 17.84
N GLU A 10 4.52 -8.94 19.15
CA GLU A 10 3.31 -9.37 19.87
C GLU A 10 2.24 -8.29 20.00
N SER A 11 2.52 -7.05 19.58
CA SER A 11 1.48 -6.04 19.46
C SER A 11 0.56 -6.41 18.29
N ALA A 12 -0.67 -6.84 18.61
CA ALA A 12 -1.72 -7.20 17.66
C ALA A 12 -2.14 -6.07 16.69
N ASP A 13 -1.47 -4.90 16.78
CA ASP A 13 -1.78 -3.69 16.04
C ASP A 13 -0.77 -3.36 14.93
N PHE A 14 0.41 -4.01 14.88
CA PHE A 14 1.38 -3.74 13.82
C PHE A 14 1.14 -4.61 12.58
N ASP A 15 0.47 -4.02 11.59
CA ASP A 15 0.26 -4.65 10.30
C ASP A 15 1.51 -4.52 9.40
N PHE A 16 2.32 -5.58 9.38
CA PHE A 16 3.53 -5.69 8.56
C PHE A 16 3.28 -5.49 7.07
N GLU A 17 2.12 -5.89 6.56
CA GLU A 17 1.81 -5.77 5.14
C GLU A 17 1.49 -4.32 4.78
N MET A 18 0.78 -3.59 5.65
CA MET A 18 0.53 -2.15 5.47
C MET A 18 1.83 -1.34 5.56
N ALA A 19 2.67 -1.66 6.54
CA ALA A 19 3.99 -1.04 6.68
C ALA A 19 4.86 -1.32 5.44
N GLY A 20 4.83 -2.56 4.94
CA GLY A 20 5.52 -2.97 3.72
C GLY A 20 5.04 -2.24 2.47
N ALA A 21 3.72 -2.09 2.29
CA ALA A 21 3.14 -1.34 1.18
C ALA A 21 3.60 0.13 1.21
N ARG A 22 3.61 0.76 2.38
CA ARG A 22 4.11 2.14 2.54
C ARG A 22 5.59 2.26 2.25
N MET A 23 6.41 1.31 2.70
CA MET A 23 7.84 1.28 2.41
C MET A 23 8.09 1.15 0.90
N MET A 24 7.36 0.26 0.23
CA MET A 24 7.42 0.09 -1.23
C MET A 24 7.07 1.40 -1.96
N GLY A 25 6.05 2.13 -1.51
CA GLY A 25 5.69 3.43 -2.08
C GLY A 25 6.82 4.46 -1.98
N ARG A 26 7.55 4.50 -0.86
CA ARG A 26 8.72 5.38 -0.68
C ARG A 26 9.85 5.02 -1.63
N ASP A 27 10.13 3.73 -1.77
CA ASP A 27 11.20 3.27 -2.65
C ASP A 27 10.86 3.50 -4.12
N MET A 28 9.60 3.31 -4.51
CA MET A 28 9.11 3.74 -5.82
C MET A 28 9.35 5.25 -6.01
N ALA A 29 8.98 6.10 -5.04
CA ALA A 29 9.15 7.55 -5.18
C ALA A 29 10.60 7.98 -5.36
N LYS A 30 11.58 7.25 -4.81
CA LYS A 30 13.02 7.53 -4.99
C LYS A 30 13.52 7.24 -6.40
N ILE A 31 12.93 6.27 -7.10
CA ILE A 31 13.40 5.82 -8.43
C ILE A 31 12.55 6.38 -9.59
N MET A 32 11.32 6.80 -9.31
CA MET A 32 10.42 7.36 -10.31
C MET A 32 10.86 8.77 -10.74
N SER A 33 10.77 9.04 -12.04
CA SER A 33 10.79 10.42 -12.52
C SER A 33 9.56 11.19 -12.00
N LEU A 34 9.62 12.52 -11.98
CA LEU A 34 8.48 13.34 -11.58
C LEU A 34 7.23 13.03 -12.43
N GLN A 35 7.40 12.85 -13.74
CA GLN A 35 6.30 12.50 -14.65
C GLN A 35 5.70 11.14 -14.30
N THR A 36 6.55 10.13 -14.08
CA THR A 36 6.09 8.79 -13.66
C THR A 36 5.33 8.84 -12.34
N LYS A 37 5.85 9.60 -11.37
CA LYS A 37 5.20 9.78 -10.07
C LYS A 37 3.80 10.36 -10.23
N THR A 38 3.64 11.42 -11.02
CA THR A 38 2.33 12.04 -11.29
C THR A 38 1.37 11.04 -11.93
N THR A 39 1.79 10.34 -12.98
CA THR A 39 0.95 9.34 -13.66
C THR A 39 0.52 8.21 -12.72
N VAL A 40 1.42 7.71 -11.88
CA VAL A 40 1.08 6.65 -10.90
C VAL A 40 0.06 7.15 -9.88
N LEU A 41 0.23 8.35 -9.35
CA LEU A 41 -0.73 8.94 -8.41
C LEU A 41 -2.10 9.13 -9.05
N GLU A 42 -2.17 9.61 -10.30
CA GLU A 42 -3.42 9.74 -11.04
C GLU A 42 -4.11 8.39 -11.26
N ILE A 43 -3.35 7.32 -11.54
CA ILE A 43 -3.88 5.96 -11.68
C ILE A 43 -4.44 5.48 -10.33
N LEU A 44 -3.69 5.65 -9.24
CA LEU A 44 -4.17 5.27 -7.92
C LEU A 44 -5.47 6.02 -7.59
N ASP A 45 -5.51 7.34 -7.78
CA ASP A 45 -6.71 8.14 -7.49
C ASP A 45 -7.92 7.74 -8.33
N ARG A 46 -7.72 7.48 -9.63
CA ARG A 46 -8.82 7.17 -10.55
C ARG A 46 -9.36 5.75 -10.38
N TYR A 47 -8.54 4.79 -9.97
CA TYR A 47 -8.88 3.36 -10.01
C TYR A 47 -9.01 2.71 -8.64
N THR A 48 -8.93 3.48 -7.55
CA THR A 48 -9.17 3.00 -6.18
C THR A 48 -10.34 3.70 -5.49
N ASP A 49 -11.18 4.44 -6.23
CA ASP A 49 -12.36 5.11 -5.70
C ASP A 49 -13.49 4.08 -5.42
N PRO A 50 -13.87 3.83 -4.14
CA PRO A 50 -14.90 2.84 -3.79
C PRO A 50 -16.30 3.21 -4.30
N ASP A 51 -16.58 4.52 -4.46
CA ASP A 51 -17.87 5.02 -4.92
C ASP A 51 -17.93 5.19 -6.45
N GLY A 52 -16.79 5.00 -7.12
CA GLY A 52 -16.61 5.23 -8.54
C GLY A 52 -16.01 4.02 -9.25
N ASN A 53 -14.72 4.13 -9.58
CA ASN A 53 -13.99 3.12 -10.34
C ASN A 53 -12.94 2.48 -9.44
N ASP A 54 -13.24 1.29 -8.93
CA ASP A 54 -12.42 0.50 -8.02
C ASP A 54 -11.68 -0.65 -8.73
N ARG A 55 -11.59 -0.61 -10.07
CA ARG A 55 -11.04 -1.71 -10.88
C ARG A 55 -9.65 -2.16 -10.44
N LEU A 56 -8.81 -1.24 -9.95
CA LEU A 56 -7.50 -1.61 -9.44
C LEU A 56 -7.61 -2.39 -8.13
N THR A 57 -8.44 -1.91 -7.20
CA THR A 57 -8.73 -2.61 -5.94
C THR A 57 -9.26 -4.02 -6.21
N GLN A 58 -10.28 -4.17 -7.07
CA GLN A 58 -10.82 -5.47 -7.46
C GLN A 58 -9.78 -6.39 -8.10
N SER A 59 -8.89 -5.82 -8.91
CA SER A 59 -7.82 -6.59 -9.55
C SER A 59 -6.86 -7.14 -8.50
N ILE A 60 -6.41 -6.32 -7.55
CA ILE A 60 -5.54 -6.76 -6.45
C ILE A 60 -6.26 -7.80 -5.58
N THR A 61 -7.54 -7.59 -5.25
CA THR A 61 -8.35 -8.53 -4.47
C THR A 61 -8.33 -9.93 -5.07
N ARG A 62 -8.38 -10.08 -6.39
CA ARG A 62 -8.36 -11.40 -7.07
C ARG A 62 -7.05 -12.17 -6.84
N TRP A 63 -5.94 -11.46 -6.60
CA TRP A 63 -4.62 -12.03 -6.37
C TRP A 63 -4.29 -12.22 -4.89
N LEU A 64 -5.07 -11.62 -3.98
CA LEU A 64 -4.85 -11.78 -2.54
C LEU A 64 -5.40 -13.13 -2.02
N PRO A 65 -4.67 -13.79 -1.10
CA PRO A 65 -5.24 -14.88 -0.31
C PRO A 65 -6.52 -14.44 0.39
N GLY A 66 -7.57 -15.26 0.30
CA GLY A 66 -8.87 -14.96 0.90
C GLY A 66 -9.70 -13.89 0.16
N LYS A 67 -9.19 -13.30 -0.93
CA LYS A 67 -9.90 -12.30 -1.75
C LYS A 67 -10.47 -11.15 -0.90
N ASN A 68 -9.71 -10.70 0.08
CA ASN A 68 -10.12 -9.63 0.98
C ASN A 68 -10.02 -8.26 0.27
N TYR A 69 -11.17 -7.66 -0.02
CA TYR A 69 -11.26 -6.36 -0.69
C TYR A 69 -10.72 -5.22 0.16
N GLU A 70 -11.10 -5.16 1.44
CA GLU A 70 -10.66 -4.12 2.37
C GLU A 70 -9.14 -4.13 2.52
N LYS A 71 -8.55 -5.33 2.62
CA LYS A 71 -7.09 -5.48 2.62
C LYS A 71 -6.45 -4.95 1.34
N ALA A 72 -7.00 -5.27 0.16
CA ALA A 72 -6.51 -4.73 -1.11
C ALA A 72 -6.56 -3.20 -1.14
N MET A 73 -7.66 -2.62 -0.66
CA MET A 73 -7.86 -1.17 -0.57
C MET A 73 -6.80 -0.55 0.36
N ASN A 74 -6.62 -1.10 1.55
CA ASN A 74 -5.66 -0.61 2.54
C ASN A 74 -4.20 -0.71 2.05
N LEU A 75 -3.85 -1.76 1.30
CA LEU A 75 -2.53 -1.87 0.67
C LEU A 75 -2.30 -0.73 -0.34
N LEU A 76 -3.28 -0.44 -1.19
CA LEU A 76 -3.17 0.64 -2.19
C LEU A 76 -3.13 2.04 -1.53
N ILE A 77 -3.90 2.25 -0.46
CA ILE A 77 -3.86 3.48 0.34
C ILE A 77 -2.46 3.67 0.95
N ASN A 78 -1.90 2.63 1.58
CA ASN A 78 -0.58 2.71 2.20
C ASN A 78 0.53 2.87 1.15
N LEU A 79 0.42 2.21 0.00
CA LEU A 79 1.33 2.41 -1.13
C LEU A 79 1.32 3.86 -1.61
N LYS A 80 0.13 4.44 -1.83
CA LYS A 80 -0.03 5.85 -2.20
C LYS A 80 0.57 6.78 -1.15
N ALA A 81 0.30 6.53 0.13
CA ALA A 81 0.87 7.29 1.24
C ALA A 81 2.41 7.25 1.21
N GLY A 82 2.99 6.08 0.94
CA GLY A 82 4.44 5.93 0.77
C GLY A 82 5.01 6.75 -0.37
N ILE A 83 4.31 6.86 -1.50
CA ILE A 83 4.74 7.68 -2.65
C ILE A 83 4.72 9.19 -2.30
N LEU A 84 3.79 9.59 -1.43
CA LEU A 84 3.60 10.98 -0.99
C LEU A 84 4.46 11.38 0.22
N ASP A 85 5.05 10.42 0.92
CA ASP A 85 5.98 10.67 2.01
C ASP A 85 7.19 11.48 1.50
N LYS A 86 7.64 12.43 2.32
CA LYS A 86 8.76 13.34 2.03
C LYS A 86 10.10 12.72 2.42
#